data_AF-A0A6J4FZQ8-F1
#
_entry.id   AF-A0A6J4FZQ8-F1
#
_cell.length_a   1.000
_cell.length_b   1.000
_cell.length_c   1.000
_cell.angle_alpha   90.00
_cell.angle_beta   90.00
_cell.angle_gamma   90.00
#
_symmetry.space_group_name_H-M   'P 1'
#
loop_
_entity.id
_entity.type
_entity.pdbx_description
1 polymer ?
#
loop_
_entity_poly.entity_id
_entity_poly.type
_entity_poly.pdbx_seq_one_letter_code
_entity_poly.pdbx_strand_id
1 'polypeptide(L)'
;MLNLKSPVGTNYRLDPNDLMDTKRVLNRLGYYDVPPERGIDDWTDDAMFDGIKRFQKDNGLKVDGFMRPEGPTEQTMNAKMAAAQDSDDWEYAGDVDKNNSRDVITNGPAKVEIHNPGPSWNGLEYKVDWYGLDKEGKVIPEFRRPDHDQRNPSQGGIILKPRTEKVFEPPFENPNGYNFRVTYPPQGEYSPFEGSPHIKVYRTKKR
;
A
#
# COMPACT_ATOMS: atom_id res chain seq x y z
N MET A 1 3.04 -0.92 18.02
CA MET A 1 4.46 -0.74 17.68
C MET A 1 5.24 -1.92 18.24
N LEU A 2 6.20 -2.44 17.49
CA LEU A 2 7.18 -3.42 17.94
C LEU A 2 8.01 -2.80 19.07
N ASN A 3 8.22 -3.53 20.15
CA ASN A 3 9.04 -3.10 21.27
C ASN A 3 9.83 -4.31 21.76
N LEU A 4 11.03 -4.50 21.20
CA LEU A 4 11.82 -5.68 21.49
C LEU A 4 12.36 -5.63 22.91
N LYS A 5 12.22 -6.71 23.66
CA LYS A 5 12.83 -6.87 24.99
C LYS A 5 14.23 -7.45 24.90
N SER A 6 14.50 -8.22 23.85
CA SER A 6 15.73 -8.98 23.64
C SER A 6 16.16 -8.97 22.17
N PRO A 7 17.46 -9.18 21.87
CA PRO A 7 17.92 -9.30 20.50
C PRO A 7 17.31 -10.51 19.78
N VAL A 8 16.87 -10.28 18.55
CA VAL A 8 16.33 -11.28 17.62
C VAL A 8 17.42 -11.60 16.59
N GLY A 9 17.91 -12.84 16.59
CA GLY A 9 18.92 -13.31 15.64
C GLY A 9 19.19 -14.81 15.81
N THR A 10 19.76 -15.45 14.79
CA THR A 10 19.94 -16.91 14.74
C THR A 10 20.84 -17.48 15.85
N ASN A 11 21.68 -16.66 16.48
CA ASN A 11 22.61 -17.07 17.55
C ASN A 11 22.21 -16.55 18.94
N TYR A 12 20.96 -16.11 19.12
CA TYR A 12 20.46 -15.55 20.38
C TYR A 12 19.34 -16.40 20.96
N ARG A 13 19.11 -16.27 22.26
CA ARG A 13 17.89 -16.78 22.89
C ARG A 13 16.79 -15.75 22.65
N LEU A 14 15.80 -16.10 21.83
CA LEU A 14 14.67 -15.21 21.53
C LEU A 14 13.63 -15.26 22.65
N ASP A 15 13.10 -14.10 23.03
CA ASP A 15 11.86 -14.04 23.81
C ASP A 15 10.68 -14.46 22.91
N PRO A 16 9.80 -15.38 23.36
CA PRO A 16 8.66 -15.82 22.58
C PRO A 16 7.74 -14.69 22.12
N ASN A 17 7.56 -13.62 22.92
CA ASN A 17 6.72 -12.49 22.52
C ASN A 17 7.39 -11.66 21.43
N ASP A 18 8.68 -11.36 21.59
CA ASP A 18 9.46 -10.64 20.57
C ASP A 18 9.43 -11.38 19.23
N LEU A 19 9.52 -12.71 19.26
CA LEU A 19 9.43 -13.57 18.09
C LEU A 19 8.06 -13.46 17.41
N MET A 20 6.97 -13.64 18.16
CA MET A 20 5.62 -13.56 17.60
C MET A 20 5.29 -12.17 17.06
N ASP A 21 5.69 -11.11 17.78
CA ASP A 21 5.46 -9.73 17.35
C ASP A 21 6.27 -9.38 16.10
N THR A 22 7.50 -9.89 15.99
CA THR A 22 8.31 -9.77 14.78
C THR A 22 7.63 -10.45 13.59
N LYS A 23 7.14 -11.69 13.75
CA LYS A 23 6.39 -12.40 12.68
C LYS A 23 5.14 -11.61 12.24
N ARG A 24 4.36 -11.08 13.19
CA ARG A 24 3.16 -10.27 12.89
C ARG A 24 3.51 -9.00 12.11
N VAL A 25 4.57 -8.30 12.51
CA VAL A 25 5.02 -7.08 11.84
C VAL A 25 5.53 -7.38 10.43
N LEU A 26 6.38 -8.39 10.28
CA LEU A 26 6.86 -8.82 8.97
C LEU A 26 5.70 -9.24 8.06
N ASN A 27 4.72 -9.97 8.58
CA ASN A 27 3.55 -10.36 7.80
C ASN A 27 2.77 -9.13 7.32
N ARG A 28 2.48 -8.18 8.22
CA ARG A 28 1.76 -6.96 7.87
C ARG A 28 2.50 -6.12 6.82
N LEU A 29 3.83 -6.12 6.88
CA LEU A 29 4.68 -5.42 5.93
C LEU A 29 4.96 -6.21 4.63
N GLY A 30 4.42 -7.44 4.49
CA GLY A 30 4.58 -8.27 3.29
C GLY A 30 5.92 -9.02 3.18
N TYR A 31 6.63 -9.18 4.30
CA TYR A 31 7.93 -9.84 4.39
C TYR A 31 7.89 -11.23 5.05
N TYR A 32 6.72 -11.69 5.51
CA TYR A 32 6.56 -13.02 6.07
C TYR A 32 5.24 -13.66 5.64
N ASP A 33 5.34 -14.85 5.06
CA ASP A 33 4.19 -15.67 4.67
C ASP A 33 3.83 -16.59 5.84
N VAL A 34 2.60 -16.45 6.35
CA VAL A 34 2.13 -17.24 7.50
C VAL A 34 1.89 -18.67 7.03
N PRO A 35 2.54 -19.68 7.65
CA PRO A 35 2.30 -21.08 7.30
C PRO A 35 0.84 -21.46 7.57
N PRO A 36 0.12 -22.05 6.60
CA PRO A 36 -1.32 -22.30 6.72
C PRO A 36 -1.67 -23.34 7.79
N GLU A 37 -0.75 -24.25 8.11
CA GLU A 37 -0.98 -25.35 9.06
C GLU A 37 -0.82 -24.95 10.53
N ARG A 38 0.01 -23.95 10.81
CA ARG A 38 0.45 -23.60 12.18
C ARG A 38 0.25 -22.14 12.55
N GLY A 39 0.01 -21.26 11.57
CA GLY A 39 -0.22 -19.85 11.82
C GLY A 39 1.03 -19.12 12.31
N ILE A 40 0.82 -18.02 13.04
CA ILE A 40 1.90 -17.34 13.76
C ILE A 40 2.05 -18.01 15.12
N ASP A 41 3.10 -18.81 15.26
CA ASP A 41 3.50 -19.53 16.46
C ASP A 41 4.73 -18.91 17.12
N ASP A 42 5.12 -19.47 18.28
CA ASP A 42 6.28 -19.07 19.06
C ASP A 42 7.58 -19.80 18.67
N TRP A 43 7.59 -20.47 17.51
CA TRP A 43 8.73 -21.24 17.02
C TRP A 43 9.59 -20.42 16.08
N THR A 44 10.91 -20.54 16.16
CA THR A 44 11.79 -19.92 15.17
C THR A 44 11.72 -20.67 13.86
N ASP A 45 11.57 -19.94 12.75
CA ASP A 45 11.67 -20.50 11.41
C ASP A 45 12.58 -19.63 10.52
N ASP A 46 13.11 -20.26 9.47
CA ASP A 46 14.00 -19.59 8.53
C ASP A 46 13.28 -18.48 7.75
N ALA A 47 11.98 -18.65 7.50
CA ALA A 47 11.15 -17.69 6.78
C ALA A 47 11.07 -16.34 7.51
N MET A 48 11.01 -16.34 8.84
CA MET A 48 11.07 -15.12 9.65
C MET A 48 12.41 -14.41 9.45
N PHE A 49 13.53 -15.11 9.58
CA PHE A 49 14.86 -14.49 9.44
C PHE A 49 15.14 -14.02 8.02
N ASP A 50 14.67 -14.74 7.01
CA ASP A 50 14.76 -14.31 5.62
C ASP A 50 13.85 -13.10 5.35
N GLY A 51 12.69 -13.03 5.99
CA GLY A 51 11.85 -11.84 6.02
C GLY A 51 12.57 -10.62 6.58
N ILE A 52 13.28 -10.76 7.71
CA ILE A 52 14.10 -9.68 8.30
C ILE A 52 15.17 -9.22 7.30
N LYS A 53 15.92 -10.14 6.69
CA LYS A 53 16.97 -9.79 5.72
C LYS A 53 16.41 -9.07 4.49
N ARG A 54 15.27 -9.53 3.96
CA ARG A 54 14.58 -8.87 2.84
C ARG A 54 14.12 -7.47 3.23
N PHE A 55 13.52 -7.31 4.41
CA PHE A 55 13.12 -6.01 4.93
C PHE A 55 14.34 -5.07 5.08
N GLN A 56 15.43 -5.55 5.67
CA GLN A 56 16.66 -4.79 5.83
C GLN A 56 17.20 -4.33 4.47
N LYS A 57 17.27 -5.24 3.49
CA LYS A 57 17.73 -4.95 2.13
C LYS A 57 16.89 -3.86 1.46
N ASP A 58 15.57 -4.01 1.50
CA ASP A 58 14.63 -3.08 0.85
C ASP A 58 14.63 -1.68 1.48
N ASN A 59 15.09 -1.55 2.73
CA ASN A 59 15.12 -0.30 3.48
C ASN A 59 16.55 0.25 3.67
N GLY A 60 17.55 -0.28 2.95
CA GLY A 60 18.93 0.22 3.00
C GLY A 60 19.62 0.00 4.35
N LEU A 61 19.16 -0.97 5.14
CA LEU A 61 19.77 -1.37 6.40
C LEU A 61 20.85 -2.44 6.16
N LYS A 62 21.68 -2.66 7.17
CA LYS A 62 22.61 -3.80 7.17
C LYS A 62 21.82 -5.10 7.10
N VAL A 63 22.14 -5.95 6.12
CA VAL A 63 21.47 -7.23 5.86
C VAL A 63 22.14 -8.34 6.67
N ASP A 64 21.81 -8.42 7.95
CA ASP A 64 22.37 -9.41 8.89
C ASP A 64 21.31 -10.31 9.53
N GLY A 65 20.02 -10.09 9.24
CA GLY A 65 18.91 -10.85 9.84
C GLY A 65 18.80 -10.63 11.35
N PHE A 66 19.43 -9.58 11.86
CA PHE A 66 19.52 -9.29 13.27
C PHE A 66 18.72 -8.03 13.63
N MET A 67 18.01 -8.09 14.73
CA MET A 67 17.30 -6.96 15.32
C MET A 67 17.62 -6.89 16.81
N ARG A 68 17.66 -5.67 17.35
CA ARG A 68 17.89 -5.45 18.78
C ARG A 68 16.97 -4.35 19.30
N PRO A 69 16.68 -4.34 20.61
CA PRO A 69 15.97 -3.25 21.27
C PRO A 69 16.56 -1.90 20.87
N GLU A 70 15.67 -0.98 20.45
CA GLU A 70 15.99 0.37 19.99
C GLU A 70 16.94 0.42 18.78
N GLY A 71 17.11 -0.72 18.09
CA GLY A 71 17.99 -0.85 16.94
C GLY A 71 17.40 -0.26 15.66
N PRO A 72 18.24 -0.07 14.62
CA PRO A 72 17.80 0.52 13.35
C PRO A 72 16.70 -0.28 12.67
N THR A 73 16.74 -1.62 12.74
CA THR A 73 15.71 -2.46 12.12
C THR A 73 14.37 -2.36 12.85
N GLU A 74 14.36 -2.36 14.18
CA GLU A 74 13.14 -2.17 14.97
C GLU A 74 12.51 -0.79 14.72
N GLN A 75 13.32 0.28 14.80
CA GLN A 75 12.85 1.64 14.56
C GLN A 75 12.28 1.79 13.15
N THR A 76 12.96 1.23 12.14
CA THR A 76 12.48 1.30 10.75
C THR A 76 11.19 0.50 10.59
N MET A 77 11.07 -0.69 11.17
CA MET A 77 9.83 -1.46 11.15
C MET A 77 8.69 -0.70 11.82
N ASN A 78 8.95 -0.05 12.96
CA ASN A 78 7.97 0.79 13.63
C ASN A 78 7.52 1.97 12.78
N ALA A 79 8.45 2.66 12.11
CA ALA A 79 8.11 3.74 11.20
C ALA A 79 7.27 3.25 10.01
N LYS A 80 7.60 2.10 9.43
CA LYS A 80 6.82 1.48 8.35
C LYS A 80 5.45 1.00 8.84
N MET A 81 5.37 0.46 10.05
CA MET A 81 4.11 0.06 10.68
C MET A 81 3.24 1.26 11.02
N ALA A 82 3.83 2.39 11.44
CA ALA A 82 3.10 3.64 11.66
C ALA A 82 2.55 4.17 10.33
N ALA A 83 3.37 4.22 9.27
CA ALA A 83 2.90 4.58 7.93
C ALA A 83 1.86 3.59 7.37
N ALA A 84 1.94 2.31 7.75
CA ALA A 84 0.92 1.32 7.44
C ALA A 84 -0.31 1.39 8.38
N GLN A 85 -0.21 2.00 9.56
CA GLN A 85 -1.36 2.33 10.42
C GLN A 85 -2.01 3.64 10.01
N ASP A 86 -1.28 4.56 9.38
CA ASP A 86 -1.89 5.65 8.61
C ASP A 86 -2.73 5.10 7.45
N SER A 87 -2.59 3.81 7.10
CA SER A 87 -3.55 3.09 6.24
C SER A 87 -4.93 2.85 6.89
N ASP A 88 -5.07 2.92 8.23
CA ASP A 88 -6.34 2.90 8.97
C ASP A 88 -7.05 4.28 8.99
N ASP A 89 -6.39 5.37 8.60
CA ASP A 89 -7.04 6.68 8.35
C ASP A 89 -7.77 6.71 6.99
N TRP A 90 -7.74 5.60 6.25
CA TRP A 90 -8.40 5.49 4.94
C TRP A 90 -9.73 4.75 5.06
N GLU A 91 -10.76 5.33 4.47
CA GLU A 91 -12.07 4.72 4.27
C GLU A 91 -12.12 4.13 2.86
N TYR A 92 -12.42 2.84 2.77
CA TYR A 92 -12.62 2.18 1.48
C TYR A 92 -13.83 2.81 0.76
N ALA A 93 -13.59 3.31 -0.45
CA ALA A 93 -14.58 4.04 -1.25
C ALA A 93 -15.15 3.21 -2.41
N GLY A 94 -14.56 2.04 -2.69
CA GLY A 94 -15.02 1.10 -3.71
C GLY A 94 -13.91 0.60 -4.63
N ASP A 95 -14.29 -0.35 -5.50
CA ASP A 95 -13.44 -0.88 -6.55
C ASP A 95 -13.67 -0.14 -7.88
N VAL A 96 -12.67 -0.20 -8.77
CA VAL A 96 -12.75 0.25 -10.17
C VAL A 96 -12.71 -0.98 -11.07
N ASP A 97 -13.83 -1.25 -11.73
CA ASP A 97 -13.92 -2.31 -12.72
C ASP A 97 -13.17 -1.95 -14.00
N LYS A 98 -12.79 -2.98 -14.76
CA LYS A 98 -12.21 -2.81 -16.10
C LYS A 98 -13.14 -1.96 -16.98
N ASN A 99 -12.56 -1.04 -17.74
CA ASN A 99 -13.27 -0.14 -18.64
C ASN A 99 -14.27 0.79 -17.92
N ASN A 100 -14.07 1.04 -16.63
CA ASN A 100 -14.96 1.84 -15.82
C ASN A 100 -14.19 2.91 -15.02
N SER A 101 -14.93 3.83 -14.41
CA SER A 101 -14.38 4.87 -13.53
C SER A 101 -15.13 4.94 -12.21
N ARG A 102 -14.42 5.33 -11.15
CA ARG A 102 -14.97 5.54 -9.81
C ARG A 102 -14.69 6.97 -9.35
N ASP A 103 -15.75 7.67 -8.96
CA ASP A 103 -15.70 8.98 -8.33
C ASP A 103 -15.76 8.85 -6.81
N VAL A 104 -14.91 9.58 -6.10
CA VAL A 104 -14.79 9.56 -4.64
C VAL A 104 -14.66 10.99 -4.12
N ILE A 105 -15.61 11.39 -3.28
CA ILE A 105 -15.55 12.69 -2.59
C ILE A 105 -14.59 12.59 -1.40
N THR A 106 -13.60 13.48 -1.36
CA THR A 106 -12.58 13.57 -0.29
C THR A 106 -12.24 15.03 0.01
N ASN A 107 -11.87 15.33 1.26
CA ASN A 107 -11.40 16.66 1.67
C ASN A 107 -9.87 16.76 1.74
N GLY A 108 -9.18 15.69 1.37
CA GLY A 108 -7.74 15.58 1.47
C GLY A 108 -7.21 14.54 0.50
N PRO A 109 -6.07 13.92 0.82
CA PRO A 109 -5.46 12.91 -0.01
C PRO A 109 -6.40 11.74 -0.36
N ALA A 110 -6.11 11.06 -1.46
CA ALA A 110 -6.81 9.85 -1.90
C ALA A 110 -5.79 8.73 -2.14
N LYS A 111 -6.15 7.48 -1.86
CA LYS A 111 -5.27 6.33 -2.06
C LYS A 111 -5.84 5.38 -3.10
N VAL A 112 -4.97 4.93 -4.00
CA VAL A 112 -5.25 3.85 -4.93
C VAL A 112 -4.40 2.65 -4.56
N GLU A 113 -5.04 1.51 -4.39
CA GLU A 113 -4.38 0.23 -4.15
C GLU A 113 -4.68 -0.71 -5.31
N ILE A 114 -3.63 -1.30 -5.85
CA ILE A 114 -3.74 -2.35 -6.85
C ILE A 114 -3.43 -3.65 -6.15
N HIS A 115 -4.40 -4.56 -6.18
CA HIS A 115 -4.21 -5.92 -5.74
C HIS A 115 -4.17 -6.85 -6.94
N ASN A 116 -3.13 -7.67 -6.98
CA ASN A 116 -2.80 -8.51 -8.11
C ASN A 116 -2.58 -9.97 -7.63
N PRO A 117 -3.43 -10.93 -8.03
CA PRO A 117 -3.33 -12.32 -7.58
C PRO A 117 -2.13 -13.08 -8.17
N GLY A 118 -1.46 -12.55 -9.20
CA GLY A 118 -0.30 -13.17 -9.84
C GLY A 118 0.62 -12.13 -10.50
N PRO A 119 1.87 -12.46 -10.86
CA PRO A 119 2.76 -11.49 -11.50
C PRO A 119 2.17 -11.01 -12.85
N SER A 120 1.97 -9.70 -13.02
CA SER A 120 1.47 -9.13 -14.28
C SER A 120 2.60 -8.47 -15.06
N TRP A 121 2.85 -8.99 -16.26
CA TRP A 121 3.91 -8.57 -17.16
C TRP A 121 3.44 -7.55 -18.19
N ASN A 122 2.14 -7.52 -18.50
CA ASN A 122 1.54 -6.59 -19.45
C ASN A 122 1.38 -5.17 -18.89
N GLY A 123 1.49 -5.03 -17.57
CA GLY A 123 1.33 -3.77 -16.84
C GLY A 123 -0.12 -3.33 -16.74
N LEU A 124 -0.49 -2.74 -15.61
CA LEU A 124 -1.81 -2.15 -15.41
C LEU A 124 -1.70 -0.62 -15.54
N GLU A 125 -2.46 -0.06 -16.45
CA GLU A 125 -2.67 1.38 -16.57
C GLU A 125 -4.01 1.81 -15.96
N TYR A 126 -4.00 2.92 -15.24
CA TYR A 126 -5.16 3.61 -14.71
C TYR A 126 -4.93 5.12 -14.81
N LYS A 127 -5.99 5.92 -14.72
CA LYS A 127 -5.89 7.39 -14.72
C LYS A 127 -6.48 7.92 -13.43
N VAL A 128 -5.97 9.07 -13.00
CA VAL A 128 -6.42 9.75 -11.80
C VAL A 128 -6.70 11.20 -12.16
N ASP A 129 -7.91 11.65 -11.87
CA ASP A 129 -8.36 13.01 -12.10
C ASP A 129 -8.87 13.62 -10.80
N TRP A 130 -8.57 14.90 -10.60
CA TRP A 130 -9.05 15.69 -9.46
C TRP A 130 -9.96 16.80 -9.96
N TYR A 131 -11.13 16.92 -9.35
CA TYR A 131 -12.06 18.01 -9.61
C TYR A 131 -12.41 18.75 -8.31
N GLY A 132 -12.36 20.08 -8.33
CA GLY A 132 -12.81 20.88 -7.19
C GLY A 132 -14.33 20.79 -7.03
N LEU A 133 -14.81 20.74 -5.79
CA LEU A 133 -16.22 20.86 -5.45
C LEU A 133 -16.59 22.31 -5.10
N ASP A 134 -17.84 22.69 -5.36
CA ASP A 134 -18.43 23.93 -4.88
C ASP A 134 -19.02 23.77 -3.47
N LYS A 135 -19.61 24.84 -2.93
CA LYS A 135 -20.25 24.86 -1.61
C LYS A 135 -21.44 23.89 -1.49
N GLU A 136 -22.01 23.45 -2.61
CA GLU A 136 -23.13 22.51 -2.69
C GLU A 136 -22.64 21.07 -2.89
N GLY A 137 -21.32 20.86 -2.96
CA GLY A 137 -20.70 19.55 -3.19
C GLY A 137 -20.73 19.10 -4.65
N LYS A 138 -21.01 20.02 -5.59
CA LYS A 138 -21.04 19.74 -7.02
C LYS A 138 -19.69 20.06 -7.66
N VAL A 139 -19.31 19.27 -8.67
CA VAL A 139 -18.06 19.47 -9.41
C VAL A 139 -18.05 20.83 -10.12
N ILE A 140 -17.01 21.62 -9.87
CA ILE A 140 -16.75 22.91 -10.53
C ILE A 140 -16.22 22.63 -11.95
N PRO A 141 -16.97 22.98 -13.01
CA PRO A 141 -16.57 22.68 -14.39
C PRO A 141 -15.33 23.43 -14.86
N GLU A 142 -15.02 24.59 -14.28
CA GLU A 142 -13.92 25.48 -14.71
C GLU A 142 -12.52 24.86 -14.56
N PHE A 143 -12.38 23.77 -13.79
CA PHE A 143 -11.13 23.00 -13.70
C PHE A 143 -10.96 21.96 -14.82
N ARG A 144 -11.98 21.70 -15.66
CA ARG A 144 -11.80 21.04 -16.97
C ARG A 144 -11.24 22.06 -17.97
N ARG A 145 -9.99 22.45 -17.82
CA ARG A 145 -9.32 23.07 -18.97
C ARG A 145 -8.96 21.97 -19.99
N PRO A 146 -9.05 22.22 -21.31
CA PRO A 146 -8.64 21.24 -22.33
C PRO A 146 -7.18 20.78 -22.20
N ASP A 147 -6.32 21.59 -21.59
CA ASP A 147 -4.92 21.29 -21.27
C ASP A 147 -4.74 20.54 -19.93
N HIS A 148 -5.81 20.32 -19.16
CA HIS A 148 -5.79 19.51 -17.94
C HIS A 148 -5.80 18.01 -18.26
N ASP A 149 -6.53 17.58 -19.30
CA ASP A 149 -6.51 16.19 -19.79
C ASP A 149 -5.13 15.77 -20.31
N GLN A 150 -4.33 16.73 -20.81
CA GLN A 150 -2.96 16.47 -21.27
C GLN A 150 -1.96 16.29 -20.12
N ARG A 151 -2.31 16.71 -18.89
CA ARG A 151 -1.43 16.68 -17.71
C ARG A 151 -1.61 15.46 -16.82
N ASN A 152 -2.62 14.62 -17.08
CA ASN A 152 -2.86 13.38 -16.32
C ASN A 152 -2.37 12.18 -17.14
N PRO A 153 -1.06 11.87 -17.11
CA PRO A 153 -0.56 10.67 -17.77
C PRO A 153 -1.22 9.45 -17.14
N SER A 154 -1.46 8.42 -17.97
CA SER A 154 -1.76 7.09 -17.48
C SER A 154 -0.76 6.74 -16.38
N GLN A 155 -1.28 6.43 -15.20
CA GLN A 155 -0.55 5.89 -14.08
C GLN A 155 -0.48 4.38 -14.29
N GLY A 156 0.71 3.79 -14.31
CA GLY A 156 0.78 2.36 -14.54
C GLY A 156 2.16 1.85 -14.87
N GLY A 157 2.25 0.53 -14.93
CA GLY A 157 3.49 -0.18 -15.26
C GLY A 157 3.39 -1.67 -14.92
N ILE A 158 4.48 -2.39 -15.16
CA ILE A 158 4.62 -3.81 -14.80
C ILE A 158 4.43 -3.97 -13.29
N ILE A 159 3.52 -4.85 -12.87
CA ILE A 159 3.21 -5.09 -11.45
C ILE A 159 3.68 -6.48 -11.06
N LEU A 160 4.88 -6.54 -10.48
CA LEU A 160 5.49 -7.78 -10.00
C LEU A 160 5.09 -8.14 -8.56
N LYS A 161 4.56 -7.17 -7.79
CA LYS A 161 4.17 -7.35 -6.39
C LYS A 161 2.67 -7.63 -6.28
N PRO A 162 2.23 -8.48 -5.34
CA PRO A 162 0.81 -8.80 -5.16
C PRO A 162 -0.02 -7.58 -4.71
N ARG A 163 0.62 -6.58 -4.11
CA ARG A 163 -0.03 -5.34 -3.66
C ARG A 163 0.86 -4.14 -3.93
N THR A 164 0.30 -3.12 -4.56
CA THR A 164 0.97 -1.83 -4.80
C THR A 164 0.03 -0.71 -4.38
N GLU A 165 0.50 0.19 -3.51
CA GLU A 165 -0.28 1.32 -3.02
C GLU A 165 0.34 2.63 -3.51
N LYS A 166 -0.50 3.59 -3.89
CA LYS A 166 -0.09 4.94 -4.24
C LYS A 166 -1.07 5.96 -3.65
N VAL A 167 -0.51 6.93 -2.92
CA VAL A 167 -1.25 8.07 -2.38
C VAL A 167 -1.15 9.24 -3.36
N PHE A 168 -2.26 9.93 -3.57
CA PHE A 168 -2.38 11.10 -4.41
C PHE A 168 -2.78 12.28 -3.53
N GLU A 169 -1.96 13.33 -3.58
CA GLU A 169 -2.24 14.62 -2.95
C GLU A 169 -3.14 15.45 -3.87
N PRO A 170 -4.08 16.25 -3.31
CA PRO A 170 -4.84 17.20 -4.11
C PRO A 170 -3.91 18.18 -4.85
N PRO A 171 -4.08 18.38 -6.17
CA PRO A 171 -3.14 19.19 -6.96
C PRO A 171 -3.31 20.70 -6.79
N PHE A 172 -4.35 21.14 -6.07
CA PHE A 172 -4.65 22.53 -5.76
C PHE A 172 -5.46 22.59 -4.47
N GLU A 173 -5.47 23.75 -3.81
CA GLU A 173 -6.29 23.96 -2.62
C GLU A 173 -7.76 24.25 -2.99
N ASN A 174 -8.70 23.59 -2.32
CA ASN A 174 -10.12 23.87 -2.40
C ASN A 174 -10.80 23.68 -1.03
N PRO A 175 -11.40 24.72 -0.44
CA PRO A 175 -12.03 24.64 0.88
C PRO A 175 -13.24 23.69 0.93
N ASN A 176 -13.90 23.42 -0.20
CA ASN A 176 -15.08 22.55 -0.25
C ASN A 176 -14.75 21.08 -0.58
N GLY A 177 -13.46 20.74 -0.68
CA GLY A 177 -13.00 19.39 -1.01
C GLY A 177 -12.97 19.08 -2.51
N TYR A 178 -12.81 17.81 -2.83
CA TYR A 178 -12.53 17.34 -4.18
C TYR A 178 -13.35 16.11 -4.53
N ASN A 179 -13.66 15.97 -5.82
CA ASN A 179 -14.02 14.70 -6.42
C ASN A 179 -12.76 14.08 -7.05
N PHE A 180 -12.33 12.97 -6.46
CA PHE A 180 -11.22 12.15 -6.91
C PHE A 180 -11.75 11.03 -7.80
N ARG A 181 -11.39 11.06 -9.08
CA ARG A 181 -11.81 10.06 -10.07
C ARG A 181 -10.65 9.15 -10.42
N VAL A 182 -10.89 7.84 -10.31
CA VAL A 182 -9.97 6.81 -10.81
C VAL A 182 -10.61 6.12 -12.00
N THR A 183 -9.91 6.07 -13.13
CA THR A 183 -10.40 5.43 -14.36
C THR A 183 -9.51 4.26 -14.70
N TYR A 184 -10.12 3.09 -14.94
CA TYR A 184 -9.45 1.95 -15.53
C TYR A 184 -9.80 1.94 -17.03
N PRO A 185 -8.96 2.53 -17.90
CA PRO A 185 -9.24 2.61 -19.32
C PRO A 185 -9.12 1.23 -20.00
N PRO A 186 -9.78 1.07 -21.17
CA PRO A 186 -9.54 -0.07 -22.05
C PRO A 186 -8.06 -0.20 -22.39
N GLN A 187 -7.52 -1.39 -22.13
CA GLN A 187 -6.13 -1.75 -22.43
C GLN A 187 -6.05 -3.23 -22.81
N GLY A 188 -4.90 -3.65 -23.34
CA GLY A 188 -4.67 -5.02 -23.83
C GLY A 188 -5.02 -6.08 -22.79
N GLU A 189 -5.48 -7.24 -23.26
CA GLU A 189 -5.85 -8.34 -22.38
C GLU A 189 -4.64 -8.86 -21.58
N TYR A 190 -4.92 -9.28 -20.35
CA TYR A 190 -3.96 -9.99 -19.51
C TYR A 190 -3.69 -11.35 -20.11
N SER A 191 -2.47 -11.86 -19.92
CA SER A 191 -2.19 -13.26 -20.22
C SER A 191 -3.16 -14.15 -19.42
N PRO A 192 -3.65 -15.28 -19.95
CA PRO A 192 -4.61 -16.15 -19.25
C PRO A 192 -4.09 -16.72 -17.92
N PHE A 193 -2.80 -16.56 -17.63
CA PHE A 193 -2.15 -16.95 -16.38
C PHE A 193 -2.08 -15.83 -15.34
N GLU A 194 -2.51 -14.62 -15.68
CA GLU A 194 -2.49 -13.44 -14.82
C GLU A 194 -3.85 -13.30 -14.14
N GLY A 195 -3.90 -13.43 -12.82
CA GLY A 195 -5.10 -13.07 -12.05
C GLY A 195 -5.51 -11.64 -12.41
N SER A 196 -6.80 -11.39 -12.66
CA SER A 196 -7.24 -10.04 -13.04
C SER A 196 -6.97 -9.06 -11.89
N PRO A 197 -6.10 -8.04 -12.08
CA PRO A 197 -5.82 -7.09 -11.03
C PRO A 197 -7.07 -6.26 -10.76
N HIS A 198 -7.27 -5.92 -9.49
CA HIS A 198 -8.37 -5.07 -9.06
C HIS A 198 -7.81 -3.79 -8.43
N ILE A 199 -8.43 -2.67 -8.80
CA ILE A 199 -8.08 -1.35 -8.30
C ILE A 199 -9.08 -1.01 -7.20
N LYS A 200 -8.58 -0.77 -6.00
CA LYS A 200 -9.35 -0.27 -4.86
C LYS A 200 -9.04 1.20 -4.64
N VAL A 201 -10.06 1.97 -4.33
CA VAL A 201 -9.93 3.39 -4.03
C VAL A 201 -10.30 3.64 -2.59
N TYR A 202 -9.53 4.51 -1.93
CA TYR A 202 -9.77 4.93 -0.57
C TYR A 202 -9.71 6.46 -0.46
N ARG A 203 -10.47 7.01 0.48
CA ARG A 203 -10.43 8.43 0.86
C ARG A 203 -9.97 8.58 2.30
N THR A 204 -9.46 9.75 2.68
CA THR A 204 -9.23 10.05 4.10
C THR A 204 -10.54 10.02 4.89
N LYS A 205 -10.55 9.32 6.03
CA LYS A 205 -11.66 9.36 7.00
C LYS A 205 -11.84 10.80 7.49
N LYS A 206 -13.09 11.26 7.55
CA LYS A 206 -13.42 12.47 8.32
C LYS A 206 -13.21 12.16 9.80
N ARG A 207 -12.29 12.87 10.46
CA ARG A 207 -12.20 12.93 11.92
C ARG A 207 -13.30 13.84 12.47
#